data_AF-A0A9Q7BBZ8-F1
#
_entry.id   AF-A0A9Q7BBZ8-F1
#
_cell.length_a   1.000
_cell.length_b   1.000
_cell.length_c   1.000
_cell.angle_alpha   90.00
_cell.angle_beta   90.00
_cell.angle_gamma   90.00
#
_symmetry.space_group_name_H-M   'P 1'
#
loop_
_entity.id
_entity.type
_entity.pdbx_description
1 polymer ?
#
loop_
_entity_poly.entity_id
_entity_poly.type
_entity_poly.pdbx_seq_one_letter_code
_entity_poly.pdbx_strand_id
1 'polypeptide(L)'
;MTADPVEIVKLLGRFTGSDLTRTLSRIEGAVRGVSAGDCTGFLANAGAGREVLAAAAGMKRLAGQINVTIHALGILMCLPHILELDERVESVSLGAGNTGRDFDLETNVRVAEFKFIQWRGGPETIRQNSVFKDYLLLAEHPTAKRKHLYLLGTEHAIRFLRGGRAMSSVLSRNAKLQSMFTERFGERFRTVGDYYAAHASTVQIDDVSPWLSELAEELIAEPDMEMSD
;
A
#
# COMPACT_ATOMS: atom_id res chain seq x y z
N MET A 1 -2.19 -27.36 4.83
CA MET A 1 -0.72 -27.31 4.84
C MET A 1 -0.28 -26.08 4.06
N THR A 2 0.28 -25.09 4.74
CA THR A 2 0.94 -23.95 4.07
C THR A 2 2.19 -24.49 3.38
N ALA A 3 2.29 -24.34 2.06
CA ALA A 3 3.47 -24.76 1.31
C ALA A 3 4.69 -23.95 1.76
N ASP A 4 5.83 -24.62 1.92
CA ASP A 4 7.11 -24.02 2.29
C ASP A 4 7.52 -22.94 1.26
N PRO A 5 7.75 -21.68 1.67
CA PRO A 5 8.21 -20.61 0.76
C PRO A 5 9.44 -20.98 -0.07
N VAL A 6 10.36 -21.76 0.50
CA VAL A 6 11.56 -22.21 -0.22
C VAL A 6 11.19 -23.13 -1.38
N GLU A 7 10.25 -24.05 -1.16
CA GLU A 7 9.77 -24.94 -2.21
C GLU A 7 8.92 -24.21 -3.25
N ILE A 8 8.13 -23.20 -2.85
CA ILE A 8 7.41 -22.32 -3.79
C ILE A 8 8.39 -21.66 -4.77
N VAL A 9 9.45 -21.03 -4.25
CA VAL A 9 10.45 -20.34 -5.08
C VAL A 9 11.17 -21.33 -5.99
N LYS A 10 11.55 -22.51 -5.50
CA LYS A 10 12.19 -23.55 -6.31
C LYS A 10 11.29 -24.07 -7.44
N LEU A 11 10.01 -24.32 -7.16
CA LEU A 11 9.05 -24.81 -8.16
C LEU A 11 8.80 -23.76 -9.24
N LEU A 12 8.63 -22.50 -8.84
CA LEU A 12 8.47 -21.40 -9.79
C LEU A 12 9.75 -21.19 -10.61
N GLY A 13 10.92 -21.13 -9.97
CA GLY A 13 12.19 -20.95 -10.66
C GLY A 13 12.49 -22.02 -11.70
N ARG A 14 12.10 -23.29 -11.44
CA ARG A 14 12.21 -24.37 -12.42
C ARG A 14 11.32 -24.16 -13.65
N PHE A 15 10.11 -23.63 -13.46
CA PHE A 15 9.18 -23.38 -14.56
C PHE A 15 9.54 -22.11 -15.33
N THR A 16 9.87 -21.01 -14.65
CA THR A 16 10.21 -19.73 -15.30
C THR A 16 11.57 -19.80 -15.99
N GLY A 17 12.50 -20.59 -15.45
CA GLY A 17 13.91 -20.52 -15.82
C GLY A 17 14.52 -19.17 -15.48
N SER A 18 15.61 -18.82 -16.16
CA SER A 18 16.27 -17.51 -16.02
C SER A 18 15.59 -16.37 -16.78
N ASP A 19 14.70 -16.70 -17.73
CA ASP A 19 14.04 -15.75 -18.63
C ASP A 19 12.63 -16.29 -18.94
N LEU A 20 11.62 -15.72 -18.26
CA LEU A 20 10.24 -16.16 -18.39
C LEU A 20 9.71 -15.97 -19.80
N THR A 21 9.98 -14.82 -20.43
CA THR A 21 9.51 -14.50 -21.79
C THR A 21 9.98 -15.54 -22.78
N ARG A 22 11.28 -15.90 -22.74
CA ARG A 22 11.83 -16.94 -23.60
C ARG A 22 11.22 -18.32 -23.33
N THR A 23 11.02 -18.66 -22.06
CA THR A 23 10.38 -19.92 -21.68
C THR A 23 8.96 -20.01 -22.23
N LEU A 24 8.16 -18.94 -22.12
CA LEU A 24 6.81 -18.87 -22.64
C LEU A 24 6.79 -18.97 -24.16
N SER A 25 7.62 -18.21 -24.88
CA SER A 25 7.67 -18.29 -26.36
C SER A 25 8.02 -19.70 -26.87
N ARG A 26 8.91 -20.42 -26.17
CA ARG A 26 9.21 -21.83 -26.49
C ARG A 26 8.00 -22.74 -26.28
N ILE A 27 7.30 -22.58 -25.16
CA ILE A 27 6.09 -23.36 -24.84
C ILE A 27 4.98 -23.06 -25.86
N GLU A 28 4.77 -21.79 -26.21
CA GLU A 28 3.79 -21.35 -27.21
C GLU A 28 4.07 -21.91 -28.62
N GLY A 29 5.34 -22.03 -28.99
CA GLY A 29 5.73 -22.69 -30.23
C GLY A 29 5.46 -24.21 -30.18
N ALA A 30 5.83 -24.85 -29.08
CA ALA A 30 5.76 -26.31 -28.92
C ALA A 30 4.34 -26.84 -28.67
N VAL A 31 3.42 -26.03 -28.13
CA VAL A 31 2.04 -26.44 -27.86
C VAL A 31 1.19 -26.53 -29.14
N ARG A 32 1.62 -25.88 -30.24
CA ARG A 32 0.88 -25.89 -31.50
C ARG A 32 0.77 -27.30 -32.06
N GLY A 33 -0.46 -27.75 -32.30
CA GLY A 33 -0.74 -29.07 -32.84
C GLY A 33 -0.73 -30.21 -31.80
N VAL A 34 -0.51 -29.92 -30.51
CA VAL A 34 -0.66 -30.91 -29.44
C VAL A 34 -2.13 -31.35 -29.36
N SER A 35 -2.36 -32.65 -29.47
CA SER A 35 -3.70 -33.23 -29.36
C SER A 35 -4.09 -33.49 -27.90
N ALA A 36 -5.35 -33.82 -27.65
CA ALA A 36 -5.81 -34.21 -26.32
C ALA A 36 -5.05 -35.43 -25.75
N GLY A 37 -4.63 -36.37 -26.61
CA GLY A 37 -3.85 -37.54 -26.21
C GLY A 37 -2.41 -37.22 -25.80
N ASP A 38 -1.82 -36.18 -26.41
CA ASP A 38 -0.44 -35.77 -26.17
C ASP A 38 -0.31 -34.75 -25.02
N CYS A 39 -1.43 -34.13 -24.63
CA CYS A 39 -1.48 -33.00 -23.71
C CYS A 39 -0.86 -33.30 -22.34
N THR A 40 -1.13 -34.48 -21.76
CA THR A 40 -0.55 -34.85 -20.47
C THR A 40 0.98 -34.95 -20.53
N GLY A 41 1.51 -35.57 -21.59
CA GLY A 41 2.96 -35.66 -21.80
C GLY A 41 3.60 -34.31 -22.08
N PHE A 42 2.93 -33.47 -22.87
CA PHE A 42 3.36 -32.10 -23.12
C PHE A 42 3.45 -31.27 -21.83
N LEU A 43 2.41 -31.27 -21.00
CA LEU A 43 2.39 -30.52 -19.74
C LEU A 43 3.51 -30.98 -18.78
N ALA A 44 3.75 -32.29 -18.69
CA ALA A 44 4.84 -32.84 -17.89
C ALA A 44 6.21 -32.37 -18.40
N ASN A 45 6.44 -32.43 -19.72
CA ASN A 45 7.69 -31.97 -20.35
C ASN A 45 7.90 -30.46 -20.25
N ALA A 46 6.83 -29.67 -20.26
CA ALA A 46 6.86 -28.23 -20.07
C ALA A 46 7.07 -27.83 -18.59
N GLY A 47 7.01 -28.77 -17.65
CA GLY A 47 7.01 -28.47 -16.22
C GLY A 47 5.74 -27.73 -15.76
N ALA A 48 4.66 -27.76 -16.56
CA ALA A 48 3.41 -27.06 -16.31
C ALA A 48 2.46 -27.89 -15.45
N GLY A 49 2.96 -28.32 -14.28
CA GLY A 49 2.24 -29.20 -13.35
C GLY A 49 1.28 -28.47 -12.42
N ARG A 50 0.38 -29.23 -11.77
CA ARG A 50 -0.50 -28.69 -10.73
C ARG A 50 0.27 -28.15 -9.54
N GLU A 51 1.42 -28.74 -9.18
CA GLU A 51 2.25 -28.22 -8.09
C GLU A 51 2.82 -26.83 -8.40
N VAL A 52 3.18 -26.54 -9.65
CA VAL A 52 3.71 -25.22 -10.06
C VAL A 52 2.61 -24.17 -10.02
N LEU A 53 1.41 -24.50 -10.49
CA LEU A 53 0.25 -23.61 -10.37
C LEU A 53 -0.12 -23.33 -8.90
N ALA A 54 -0.07 -24.35 -8.04
CA ALA A 54 -0.29 -24.20 -6.62
C ALA A 54 0.80 -23.34 -5.95
N ALA A 55 2.06 -23.48 -6.37
CA ALA A 55 3.17 -22.64 -5.94
C ALA A 55 2.97 -21.18 -6.37
N ALA A 56 2.54 -20.93 -7.62
CA ALA A 56 2.24 -19.58 -8.11
C ALA A 56 1.12 -18.93 -7.29
N ALA A 57 0.04 -19.67 -7.02
CA ALA A 57 -1.03 -19.21 -6.15
C ALA A 57 -0.54 -18.95 -4.72
N GLY A 58 0.38 -19.78 -4.21
CA GLY A 58 1.05 -19.59 -2.92
C GLY A 58 1.87 -18.31 -2.87
N MET A 59 2.74 -18.10 -3.85
CA MET A 59 3.57 -16.89 -3.97
C MET A 59 2.70 -15.65 -4.08
N LYS A 60 1.64 -15.67 -4.89
CA LYS A 60 0.70 -14.55 -5.01
C LYS A 60 0.03 -14.21 -3.69
N ARG A 61 -0.36 -15.21 -2.89
CA ARG A 61 -0.91 -14.98 -1.55
C ARG A 61 0.12 -14.36 -0.60
N LEU A 62 1.35 -14.89 -0.59
CA LEU A 62 2.44 -14.35 0.25
C LEU A 62 2.77 -12.91 -0.15
N ALA A 63 2.96 -12.64 -1.44
CA ALA A 63 3.21 -11.31 -1.97
C ALA A 63 2.07 -10.33 -1.60
N GLY A 64 0.81 -10.76 -1.71
CA GLY A 64 -0.34 -9.96 -1.31
C GLY A 64 -0.39 -9.60 0.18
N GLN A 65 0.30 -10.35 1.05
CA GLN A 65 0.40 -10.07 2.48
C GLN A 65 1.57 -9.12 2.83
N ILE A 66 2.57 -8.97 1.96
CA ILE A 66 3.78 -8.17 2.22
C ILE A 66 3.41 -6.73 2.60
N ASN A 67 2.49 -6.09 1.87
CA ASN A 67 2.09 -4.71 2.17
C ASN A 67 1.48 -4.57 3.58
N VAL A 68 0.69 -5.56 4.01
CA VAL A 68 0.09 -5.61 5.35
C VAL A 68 1.17 -5.84 6.40
N THR A 69 2.12 -6.74 6.13
CA THR A 69 3.26 -7.01 7.01
C THR A 69 4.13 -5.79 7.20
N ILE A 70 4.49 -5.09 6.10
CA ILE A 70 5.26 -3.83 6.15
C ILE A 70 4.51 -2.80 6.99
N HIS A 71 3.20 -2.64 6.78
CA HIS A 71 2.41 -1.68 7.53
C HIS A 71 2.37 -2.01 9.03
N ALA A 72 2.09 -3.26 9.38
CA ALA A 72 2.05 -3.70 10.77
C ALA A 72 3.41 -3.51 11.48
N LEU A 73 4.49 -3.96 10.84
CA LEU A 73 5.84 -3.82 11.38
C LEU A 73 6.26 -2.36 11.47
N GLY A 74 5.98 -1.55 10.45
CA GLY A 74 6.29 -0.11 10.45
C GLY A 74 5.63 0.62 11.63
N ILE A 75 4.36 0.33 11.94
CA ILE A 75 3.68 0.89 13.12
C ILE A 75 4.39 0.44 14.41
N LEU A 76 4.58 -0.88 14.57
CA LEU A 76 5.17 -1.44 15.79
C LEU A 76 6.59 -0.91 16.05
N MET A 77 7.38 -0.73 14.99
CA MET A 77 8.73 -0.18 15.07
C MET A 77 8.74 1.32 15.39
N CYS A 78 7.69 2.07 15.04
CA CYS A 78 7.57 3.48 15.43
C CYS A 78 7.20 3.67 16.91
N LEU A 79 6.49 2.73 17.54
CA LEU A 79 5.94 2.90 18.90
C LEU A 79 6.99 3.34 19.94
N PRO A 80 8.19 2.72 20.05
CA PRO A 80 9.19 3.12 21.03
C PRO A 80 9.73 4.55 20.85
N HIS A 81 9.59 5.11 19.65
CA HIS A 81 10.10 6.44 19.32
C HIS A 81 9.04 7.54 19.46
N ILE A 82 7.77 7.19 19.30
CA ILE A 82 6.68 8.17 19.32
C ILE A 82 5.96 8.25 20.67
N LEU A 83 5.95 7.17 21.46
CA LEU A 83 5.26 7.13 22.74
C LEU A 83 6.02 7.91 23.81
N GLU A 84 5.30 8.77 24.54
CA GLU A 84 5.80 9.45 25.73
C GLU A 84 5.76 8.51 26.95
N LEU A 85 6.49 8.84 28.03
CA LEU A 85 6.68 7.96 29.20
C LEU A 85 5.36 7.43 29.81
N ASP A 86 4.32 8.26 29.87
CA ASP A 86 3.01 7.93 30.44
C ASP A 86 1.94 7.65 29.37
N GLU A 87 2.34 7.62 28.11
CA GLU A 87 1.44 7.35 27.00
C GLU A 87 1.16 5.86 26.86
N ARG A 88 -0.12 5.52 26.76
CA ARG A 88 -0.60 4.13 26.72
C ARG A 88 -1.40 3.90 25.45
N VAL A 89 -0.99 2.89 24.71
CA VAL A 89 -1.74 2.40 23.56
C VAL A 89 -3.10 1.87 24.02
N GLU A 90 -4.16 2.45 23.49
CA GLU A 90 -5.55 2.00 23.69
C GLU A 90 -5.96 1.06 22.55
N SER A 91 -5.54 1.36 21.32
CA SER A 91 -5.79 0.51 20.16
C SER A 91 -4.74 0.69 19.05
N VAL A 92 -4.44 -0.40 18.32
CA VAL A 92 -3.65 -0.43 17.07
C VAL A 92 -4.29 -1.29 15.98
N SER A 93 -4.49 -0.75 14.78
CA SER A 93 -4.97 -1.50 13.61
C SER A 93 -3.78 -2.04 12.79
N LEU A 94 -3.47 -3.33 12.93
CA LEU A 94 -2.31 -3.97 12.29
C LEU A 94 -2.65 -4.85 11.08
N GLY A 95 -3.93 -5.09 10.80
CA GLY A 95 -4.38 -6.10 9.83
C GLY A 95 -5.04 -5.52 8.58
N ALA A 96 -5.16 -6.35 7.54
CA ALA A 96 -5.91 -6.01 6.34
C ALA A 96 -7.39 -5.85 6.66
N GLY A 97 -7.95 -4.69 6.32
CA GLY A 97 -9.34 -4.33 6.59
C GLY A 97 -9.47 -3.81 8.01
N ASN A 98 -9.86 -2.53 8.12
CA ASN A 98 -10.16 -1.88 9.39
C ASN A 98 -10.95 -2.83 10.27
N THR A 99 -10.35 -3.24 11.38
CA THR A 99 -10.92 -4.17 12.38
C THR A 99 -12.06 -3.51 13.18
N GLY A 100 -12.82 -2.61 12.55
CA GLY A 100 -13.78 -1.71 13.19
C GLY A 100 -13.14 -0.49 13.84
N ARG A 101 -11.86 -0.21 13.59
CA ARG A 101 -11.13 0.92 14.18
C ARG A 101 -11.09 2.12 13.25
N ASP A 102 -11.10 3.31 13.84
CA ASP A 102 -11.10 4.58 13.12
C ASP A 102 -9.69 5.01 12.68
N PHE A 103 -8.66 4.56 13.41
CA PHE A 103 -7.26 4.94 13.21
C PHE A 103 -6.30 3.75 13.26
N ASP A 104 -5.13 3.91 12.67
CA ASP A 104 -4.02 2.95 12.77
C ASP A 104 -3.49 2.84 14.20
N LEU A 105 -3.41 3.96 14.92
CA LEU A 105 -3.02 4.02 16.33
C LEU A 105 -3.90 4.98 17.11
N GLU A 106 -4.33 4.54 18.28
CA GLU A 106 -4.97 5.36 19.28
C GLU A 106 -4.33 5.09 20.64
N THR A 107 -3.98 6.17 21.34
CA THR A 107 -3.49 6.18 22.70
C THR A 107 -4.38 7.04 23.58
N ASN A 108 -4.11 7.09 24.87
CA ASN A 108 -4.77 8.01 25.79
C ASN A 108 -4.62 9.49 25.41
N VAL A 109 -3.61 9.86 24.59
CA VAL A 109 -3.33 11.27 24.24
C VAL A 109 -3.22 11.55 22.74
N ARG A 110 -3.18 10.53 21.87
CA ARG A 110 -3.08 10.72 20.41
C ARG A 110 -3.96 9.78 19.60
N VAL A 111 -4.30 10.24 18.39
CA VAL A 111 -4.79 9.43 17.28
C VAL A 111 -3.84 9.61 16.11
N ALA A 112 -3.54 8.54 15.39
CA ALA A 112 -2.59 8.61 14.30
C ALA A 112 -2.87 7.65 13.13
N GLU A 113 -2.44 8.09 11.95
CA GLU A 113 -2.43 7.34 10.71
C GLU A 113 -0.99 7.18 10.22
N PHE A 114 -0.69 6.04 9.61
CA PHE A 114 0.63 5.73 9.06
C PHE A 114 0.54 5.49 7.55
N LYS A 115 1.47 6.09 6.80
CA LYS A 115 1.64 5.81 5.37
C LYS A 115 3.10 5.60 5.03
N PHE A 116 3.45 4.34 4.82
CA PHE A 116 4.76 3.93 4.33
C PHE A 116 4.76 3.93 2.80
N ILE A 117 4.70 5.13 2.21
CA ILE A 117 4.68 5.32 0.75
C ILE A 117 6.09 5.66 0.29
N GLN A 118 6.64 4.84 -0.61
CA GLN A 118 7.80 5.23 -1.38
C GLN A 118 7.36 5.99 -2.64
N TRP A 119 7.68 7.28 -2.69
CA TRP A 119 7.38 8.14 -3.84
C TRP A 119 8.34 7.81 -4.98
N ARG A 120 7.83 7.32 -6.12
CA ARG A 120 8.65 6.91 -7.27
C ARG A 120 8.80 8.01 -8.32
N GLY A 121 7.95 9.04 -8.24
CA GLY A 121 7.85 10.07 -9.27
C GLY A 121 6.92 9.61 -10.39
N GLY A 122 6.25 10.54 -11.07
CA GLY A 122 5.20 10.23 -12.05
C GLY A 122 3.77 10.33 -11.48
N PRO A 123 2.78 9.60 -12.03
CA PRO A 123 1.38 9.66 -11.61
C PRO A 123 1.10 9.11 -10.20
N GLU A 124 1.41 9.88 -9.16
CA GLU A 124 1.22 9.50 -7.74
C GLU A 124 -0.22 9.73 -7.22
N THR A 125 -1.21 9.81 -8.11
CA THR A 125 -2.59 10.24 -7.79
C THR A 125 -3.24 9.41 -6.70
N ILE A 126 -3.11 8.08 -6.77
CA ILE A 126 -3.79 7.17 -5.83
C ILE A 126 -3.20 7.36 -4.42
N ARG A 127 -1.87 7.45 -4.31
CA ARG A 127 -1.14 7.65 -3.06
C ARG A 127 -1.42 9.03 -2.46
N GLN A 128 -1.39 10.08 -3.28
CA GLN A 128 -1.77 11.43 -2.88
C GLN A 128 -3.21 11.49 -2.35
N ASN A 129 -4.17 10.89 -3.05
CA ASN A 129 -5.56 10.88 -2.61
C ASN A 129 -5.73 10.14 -1.27
N SER A 130 -4.99 9.05 -1.06
CA SER A 130 -4.99 8.35 0.24
C SER A 130 -4.43 9.24 1.36
N VAL A 131 -3.29 9.91 1.13
CA VAL A 131 -2.70 10.83 2.11
C VAL A 131 -3.68 11.95 2.46
N PHE A 132 -4.32 12.56 1.47
CA PHE A 132 -5.32 13.60 1.73
C PHE A 132 -6.52 13.08 2.51
N LYS A 133 -7.03 11.90 2.15
CA LYS A 133 -8.14 11.28 2.87
C LYS A 133 -7.82 11.13 4.36
N ASP A 134 -6.65 10.60 4.70
CA ASP A 134 -6.32 10.30 6.09
C ASP A 134 -5.99 11.58 6.86
N TYR A 135 -5.34 12.56 6.21
CA TYR A 135 -5.21 13.92 6.76
C TYR A 135 -6.57 14.55 7.08
N LEU A 136 -7.52 14.52 6.12
CA LEU A 136 -8.85 15.08 6.26
C LEU A 136 -9.62 14.39 7.40
N LEU A 137 -9.57 13.07 7.48
CA LEU A 137 -10.25 12.32 8.54
C LEU A 137 -9.67 12.63 9.92
N LEU A 138 -8.35 12.72 10.05
CA LEU A 138 -7.69 13.17 11.30
C LEU A 138 -8.10 14.60 11.66
N ALA A 139 -7.97 15.54 10.73
CA ALA A 139 -8.28 16.95 10.93
C ALA A 139 -9.71 17.15 11.42
N GLU A 140 -10.66 16.43 10.83
CA GLU A 140 -12.09 16.58 11.10
C GLU A 140 -12.62 15.73 12.26
N HIS A 141 -11.81 14.78 12.78
CA HIS A 141 -12.24 13.93 13.88
C HIS A 141 -12.39 14.72 15.19
N PRO A 142 -13.55 14.66 15.87
CA PRO A 142 -13.80 15.42 17.08
C PRO A 142 -13.14 14.75 18.30
N THR A 143 -11.91 15.14 18.59
CA THR A 143 -11.16 14.67 19.76
C THR A 143 -10.26 15.76 20.33
N ALA A 144 -9.98 15.68 21.62
CA ALA A 144 -8.94 16.49 22.27
C ALA A 144 -7.54 15.86 22.16
N LYS A 145 -7.46 14.61 21.68
CA LYS A 145 -6.19 13.91 21.43
C LYS A 145 -5.39 14.61 20.33
N ARG A 146 -4.06 14.57 20.44
CA ARG A 146 -3.15 15.01 19.38
C ARG A 146 -3.36 14.17 18.13
N LYS A 147 -3.27 14.78 16.96
CA LYS A 147 -3.53 14.12 15.67
C LYS A 147 -2.24 14.07 14.88
N HIS A 148 -1.80 12.87 14.53
CA HIS A 148 -0.53 12.67 13.81
C HIS A 148 -0.74 11.90 12.51
N LEU A 149 -0.06 12.35 11.46
CA LEU A 149 0.09 11.62 10.22
C LEU A 149 1.57 11.30 10.03
N TYR A 150 1.93 10.04 10.22
CA TYR A 150 3.30 9.54 10.10
C TYR A 150 3.58 9.06 8.69
N LEU A 151 4.61 9.61 8.05
CA LEU A 151 4.96 9.33 6.66
C LEU A 151 6.41 8.85 6.54
N LEU A 152 6.65 7.93 5.59
CA LEU A 152 8.00 7.64 5.11
C LEU A 152 8.42 8.73 4.11
N GLY A 153 9.17 9.74 4.57
CA GLY A 153 9.48 10.92 3.78
C GLY A 153 8.28 11.86 3.62
N THR A 154 8.44 13.12 4.02
CA THR A 154 7.32 14.09 4.05
C THR A 154 7.27 15.05 2.85
N GLU A 155 8.37 15.21 2.11
CA GLU A 155 8.51 16.28 1.12
C GLU A 155 7.41 16.24 0.03
N HIS A 156 7.20 15.07 -0.57
CA HIS A 156 6.21 14.91 -1.65
C HIS A 156 4.79 15.14 -1.13
N ALA A 157 4.45 14.58 0.03
CA ALA A 157 3.14 14.75 0.64
C ALA A 157 2.86 16.21 0.98
N ILE A 158 3.81 16.92 1.60
CA ILE A 158 3.67 18.34 1.95
C ILE A 158 3.53 19.19 0.67
N ARG A 159 4.31 18.91 -0.36
CA ARG A 159 4.20 19.61 -1.66
C ARG A 159 2.82 19.42 -2.28
N PHE A 160 2.28 18.19 -2.23
CA PHE A 160 0.93 17.89 -2.69
C PHE A 160 -0.14 18.59 -1.84
N LEU A 161 -0.04 18.55 -0.51
CA LEU A 161 -0.99 19.18 0.41
C LEU A 161 -1.03 20.70 0.27
N ARG A 162 0.09 21.32 -0.12
CA ARG A 162 0.17 22.75 -0.46
C ARG A 162 -0.20 23.05 -1.92
N GLY A 163 -0.47 22.01 -2.72
CA GLY A 163 -0.72 22.13 -4.15
C GLY A 163 -2.16 22.49 -4.50
N GLY A 164 -2.35 22.93 -5.75
CA GLY A 164 -3.65 23.39 -6.26
C GLY A 164 -4.57 22.29 -6.81
N ARG A 165 -4.40 21.03 -6.40
CA ARG A 165 -5.22 19.94 -6.96
C ARG A 165 -6.67 20.12 -6.54
N ALA A 166 -7.59 20.05 -7.49
CA ALA A 166 -9.02 20.27 -7.25
C ALA A 166 -9.59 19.23 -6.27
N MET A 167 -10.39 19.69 -5.30
CA MET A 167 -11.01 18.83 -4.28
C MET A 167 -11.89 17.75 -4.91
N SER A 168 -12.66 18.12 -5.95
CA SER A 168 -13.49 17.21 -6.73
C SER A 168 -12.68 16.08 -7.40
N SER A 169 -11.44 16.35 -7.81
CA SER A 169 -10.55 15.33 -8.38
C SER A 169 -10.04 14.36 -7.31
N VAL A 170 -9.64 14.88 -6.15
CA VAL A 170 -9.05 14.08 -5.06
C VAL A 170 -10.09 13.18 -4.42
N LEU A 171 -11.31 13.67 -4.22
CA LEU A 171 -12.40 12.94 -3.59
C LEU A 171 -13.23 12.08 -4.57
N SER A 172 -12.96 12.17 -5.88
CA SER A 172 -13.77 11.55 -6.95
C SER A 172 -14.05 10.05 -6.79
N ARG A 173 -13.15 9.30 -6.16
CA ARG A 173 -13.26 7.85 -5.97
C ARG A 173 -13.83 7.45 -4.59
N ASN A 174 -14.25 8.41 -3.77
CA ASN A 174 -14.80 8.18 -2.44
C ASN A 174 -16.06 9.03 -2.23
N ALA A 175 -17.19 8.54 -2.74
CA ALA A 175 -18.48 9.24 -2.69
C ALA A 175 -18.89 9.62 -1.26
N LYS A 176 -18.68 8.73 -0.27
CA LYS A 176 -19.00 9.01 1.14
C LYS A 176 -18.19 10.19 1.68
N LEU A 177 -16.88 10.21 1.43
CA LEU A 177 -16.01 11.30 1.87
C LEU A 177 -16.33 12.60 1.13
N GLN A 178 -16.66 12.51 -0.16
CA GLN A 178 -17.11 13.66 -0.95
C GLN A 178 -18.41 14.27 -0.42
N SER A 179 -19.41 13.44 -0.08
CA SER A 179 -20.66 13.89 0.54
C SER A 179 -20.40 14.57 1.88
N MET A 180 -19.63 13.94 2.77
CA MET A 180 -19.25 14.52 4.06
C MET A 180 -18.57 15.88 3.89
N PHE A 181 -17.61 15.96 2.96
CA PHE A 181 -16.89 17.21 2.69
C PHE A 181 -17.83 18.31 2.18
N THR A 182 -18.71 17.97 1.24
CA THR A 182 -19.65 18.91 0.63
C THR A 182 -20.69 19.40 1.63
N GLU A 183 -21.23 18.50 2.47
CA GLU A 183 -22.19 18.84 3.53
C GLU A 183 -21.58 19.80 4.56
N ARG A 184 -20.30 19.58 4.91
CA ARG A 184 -19.62 20.38 5.95
C ARG A 184 -19.06 21.70 5.44
N PHE A 185 -18.52 21.71 4.23
CA PHE A 185 -17.75 22.85 3.71
C PHE A 185 -18.34 23.51 2.47
N GLY A 186 -19.29 22.87 1.79
CA GLY A 186 -19.83 23.34 0.52
C GLY A 186 -18.71 23.65 -0.48
N GLU A 187 -18.74 24.85 -1.07
CA GLU A 187 -17.71 25.32 -2.02
C GLU A 187 -16.57 26.13 -1.39
N ARG A 188 -16.47 26.17 -0.05
CA ARG A 188 -15.49 27.00 0.66
C ARG A 188 -14.05 26.70 0.28
N PHE A 189 -13.74 25.43 0.00
CA PHE A 189 -12.40 24.98 -0.38
C PHE A 189 -12.46 24.34 -1.76
N ARG A 190 -11.74 24.91 -2.72
CA ARG A 190 -11.75 24.43 -4.12
C ARG A 190 -10.59 23.48 -4.38
N THR A 191 -9.47 23.68 -3.70
CA THR A 191 -8.25 22.88 -3.84
C THR A 191 -7.84 22.25 -2.51
N VAL A 192 -6.97 21.22 -2.60
CA VAL A 192 -6.30 20.62 -1.43
C VAL A 192 -5.53 21.69 -0.64
N GLY A 193 -4.79 22.56 -1.33
CA GLY A 193 -4.06 23.66 -0.73
C GLY A 193 -4.92 24.62 0.08
N ASP A 194 -6.11 24.96 -0.41
CA ASP A 194 -7.04 25.86 0.31
C ASP A 194 -7.46 25.24 1.65
N TYR A 195 -7.85 23.97 1.64
CA TYR A 195 -8.26 23.25 2.84
C TYR A 195 -7.07 23.08 3.81
N TYR A 196 -5.91 22.68 3.29
CA TYR A 196 -4.71 22.47 4.08
C TYR A 196 -4.25 23.78 4.75
N ALA A 197 -4.23 24.90 4.02
CA ALA A 197 -3.83 26.20 4.58
C ALA A 197 -4.72 26.62 5.76
N ALA A 198 -6.02 26.31 5.72
CA ALA A 198 -6.95 26.63 6.80
C ALA A 198 -6.82 25.69 8.03
N HIS A 199 -6.25 24.49 7.84
CA HIS A 199 -6.21 23.44 8.87
C HIS A 199 -4.79 22.92 9.16
N ALA A 200 -3.73 23.58 8.69
CA ALA A 200 -2.37 23.04 8.73
C ALA A 200 -1.86 22.72 10.15
N SER A 201 -2.42 23.38 11.17
CA SER A 201 -2.06 23.15 12.58
C SER A 201 -2.91 22.07 13.27
N THR A 202 -3.92 21.49 12.60
CA THR A 202 -4.81 20.50 13.23
C THR A 202 -4.24 19.09 13.24
N VAL A 203 -3.31 18.78 12.34
CA VAL A 203 -2.64 17.47 12.24
C VAL A 203 -1.14 17.70 12.10
N GLN A 204 -0.36 17.09 12.99
CA GLN A 204 1.09 17.09 12.88
C GLN A 204 1.52 16.03 11.86
N ILE A 205 2.36 16.42 10.90
CA ILE A 205 2.92 15.51 9.89
C ILE A 205 4.38 15.25 10.27
N ASP A 206 4.70 14.01 10.61
CA ASP A 206 6.01 13.60 11.10
C ASP A 206 6.67 12.60 10.14
N ASP A 207 7.98 12.73 9.96
CA ASP A 207 8.79 11.81 9.15
C ASP A 207 9.31 10.66 10.02
N VAL A 208 8.96 9.44 9.64
CA VAL A 208 9.39 8.22 10.36
C VAL A 208 10.52 7.48 9.66
N SER A 209 11.02 7.99 8.53
CA SER A 209 12.17 7.43 7.84
C SER A 209 13.40 7.18 8.74
N PRO A 210 13.74 8.05 9.73
CA PRO A 210 14.89 7.79 10.62
C PRO A 210 14.79 6.51 11.46
N TRP A 211 13.59 5.94 11.63
CA TRP A 211 13.36 4.73 12.43
C TRP A 211 13.10 3.49 11.57
N LEU A 212 12.94 3.68 10.26
CA LEU A 212 12.55 2.65 9.29
C LEU A 212 13.48 2.68 8.08
N SER A 213 14.80 2.71 8.32
CA SER A 213 15.82 2.81 7.27
C SER A 213 15.71 1.72 6.22
N GLU A 214 15.29 0.52 6.61
CA GLU A 214 15.12 -0.65 5.74
C GLU A 214 14.03 -0.42 4.68
N LEU A 215 13.01 0.39 4.99
CA LEU A 215 11.97 0.77 4.03
C LEU A 215 12.36 2.02 3.23
N ALA A 216 13.25 2.85 3.78
CA ALA A 216 13.73 4.06 3.13
C ALA A 216 14.81 3.78 2.07
N GLU A 217 15.66 2.76 2.28
CA GLU A 217 16.83 2.48 1.44
C GLU A 217 16.58 1.39 0.38
N GLU A 218 15.75 0.39 0.63
CA GLU A 218 15.55 -0.72 -0.32
C GLU A 218 14.13 -1.31 -0.25
N LEU A 219 13.30 -1.09 -1.28
CA LEU A 219 12.30 -2.09 -1.69
C LEU A 219 12.12 -1.98 -3.21
N ILE A 220 12.67 -3.00 -3.87
CA ILE A 220 12.59 -3.39 -5.29
C ILE A 220 11.49 -2.65 -6.05
N ALA A 221 11.89 -1.89 -7.09
CA ALA A 221 10.96 -1.40 -8.08
C ALA A 221 10.09 -2.57 -8.56
N GLU A 222 8.79 -2.54 -8.22
CA GLU A 222 7.85 -3.39 -8.94
C GLU A 222 8.00 -2.99 -10.41
N PRO A 223 8.34 -3.93 -11.32
CA PRO A 223 8.46 -3.59 -12.72
C PRO A 223 7.14 -2.97 -13.14
N ASP A 224 7.21 -1.75 -13.65
CA ASP A 224 6.08 -1.12 -14.33
C ASP A 224 5.60 -2.14 -15.35
N MET A 225 4.40 -2.69 -15.14
CA MET A 225 3.69 -3.30 -16.26
C MET A 225 3.37 -2.15 -17.18
N GLU A 226 4.31 -1.83 -18.07
CA GLU A 226 4.07 -1.02 -19.24
C GLU A 226 2.78 -1.56 -19.86
N MET A 227 1.75 -0.73 -19.82
CA MET A 227 0.58 -0.94 -20.65
C MET A 227 1.08 -0.79 -22.07
N SER A 228 1.30 -1.92 -22.73
CA SER A 228 1.47 -1.97 -24.18
C SER A 228 0.24 -1.33 -24.81
N ASP A 229 0.48 -0.29 -25.61
CA ASP A 229 -0.46 0.36 -26.53
C ASP A 229 -1.21 -0.66 -27.41
#